data_AF-A0A9X3CE90-F1
#
_entry.id   AF-A0A9X3CE90-F1
#
_cell.length_a   1.000
_cell.length_b   1.000
_cell.length_c   1.000
_cell.angle_alpha   90.00
_cell.angle_beta   90.00
_cell.angle_gamma   90.00
#
_symmetry.space_group_name_H-M   'P 1'
#
loop_
_entity.id
_entity.type
_entity.pdbx_description
1 polymer ?
#
loop_
_entity_poly.entity_id
_entity_poly.type
_entity_poly.pdbx_seq_one_letter_code
_entity_poly.pdbx_strand_id
1 'polypeptide(L)'
;MDGKVDSHSPLTSFTSTSEGKVPLAFLEALAQSKSLDQILNCTSLWMCKLFQAHRCSIALVQQDEFLHIYSLKGNDAIPADQPVPIQHTLVGQAFTQHTTLKCDDMSSVDLLDCQWLSSGGLHSCIDAPLVSDGTCYGTVNIAHENKHRYNQSDVQTLTTIAHWIASQIRVQREVDAMRTLADIDPLTAILNRRAFSEATQQFGQHSRYHDGEHALLMLDLDRFKSINDQYGHLVGDEVLVSIAQIIRAQIRHDDLFARIGGEEFALLLRNTSEEAAVVLAEKLRAAIECTPTHIDNHQVHCTASFGIAIPHPSDVCFRDLMSRADHALYTAKRRGRNRVFLELKA
;
A
#
# COMPACT_ATOMS: atom_id res chain seq x y z
N MET A 1 -40.09 57.79 23.46
CA MET A 1 -39.37 56.76 24.25
C MET A 1 -39.63 55.42 23.57
N ASP A 2 -39.24 55.17 22.33
CA ASP A 2 -37.91 55.24 21.71
C ASP A 2 -36.85 54.42 22.44
N GLY A 3 -36.95 53.10 22.27
CA GLY A 3 -35.87 52.16 22.57
C GLY A 3 -35.05 51.89 21.30
N LYS A 4 -33.93 52.60 21.18
CA LYS A 4 -32.80 52.31 20.25
C LYS A 4 -32.33 50.87 20.46
N VAL A 5 -32.24 50.06 19.41
CA VAL A 5 -31.01 49.75 18.63
C VAL A 5 -29.80 49.46 19.53
N ASP A 6 -29.43 48.18 19.60
CA ASP A 6 -28.03 47.73 19.74
C ASP A 6 -27.86 46.42 18.95
N SER A 7 -27.63 46.57 17.65
CA SER A 7 -27.14 45.53 16.75
C SER A 7 -25.66 45.80 16.47
N HIS A 8 -24.78 45.34 17.35
CA HIS A 8 -23.34 45.35 17.12
C HIS A 8 -22.80 43.91 17.17
N SER A 9 -22.92 43.22 16.03
CA SER A 9 -21.97 42.17 15.65
C SER A 9 -20.98 42.81 14.68
N PRO A 10 -19.72 43.04 15.06
CA PRO A 10 -18.70 43.34 14.06
C PRO A 10 -18.31 42.00 13.44
N LEU A 11 -19.02 41.58 12.40
CA LEU A 11 -18.38 40.76 11.36
C LEU A 11 -17.33 41.68 10.75
N THR A 12 -16.13 41.66 11.32
CA THR A 12 -14.95 42.28 10.75
C THR A 12 -14.81 41.74 9.34
N SER A 13 -15.08 42.60 8.37
CA SER A 13 -14.78 42.41 6.97
C SER A 13 -13.34 41.93 6.86
N PHE A 14 -13.14 40.73 6.32
CA PHE A 14 -11.82 40.29 5.87
C PHE A 14 -11.35 41.29 4.82
N THR A 15 -10.47 42.21 5.23
CA THR A 15 -9.76 43.09 4.29
C THR A 15 -8.93 42.20 3.38
N SER A 16 -9.36 42.11 2.12
CA SER A 16 -8.64 41.36 1.09
C SER A 16 -7.31 42.06 0.79
N THR A 17 -6.22 41.57 1.36
CA THR A 17 -4.89 41.79 0.81
C THR A 17 -4.73 40.85 -0.38
N SER A 18 -4.70 41.41 -1.58
CA SER A 18 -4.67 40.68 -2.85
C SER A 18 -3.26 40.19 -3.22
N GLU A 19 -2.64 39.35 -2.39
CA GLU A 19 -1.36 38.70 -2.72
C GLU A 19 -1.40 37.24 -2.25
N GLY A 20 -1.19 36.29 -3.18
CA GLY A 20 -1.15 34.85 -2.90
C GLY A 20 -2.50 34.11 -2.92
N LYS A 21 -3.38 34.37 -3.91
CA LYS A 21 -4.62 33.59 -4.04
C LYS A 21 -4.35 32.22 -4.67
N VAL A 22 -4.55 31.16 -3.90
CA VAL A 22 -4.67 29.80 -4.41
C VAL A 22 -5.95 29.71 -5.27
N PRO A 23 -5.87 29.40 -6.58
CA PRO A 23 -7.03 29.33 -7.46
C PRO A 23 -8.02 28.25 -7.03
N LEU A 24 -9.31 28.55 -7.10
CA LEU A 24 -10.37 27.59 -6.82
C LEU A 24 -10.24 26.33 -7.69
N ALA A 25 -9.87 26.49 -8.97
CA ALA A 25 -9.67 25.37 -9.89
C ALA A 25 -8.57 24.38 -9.43
N PHE A 26 -7.55 24.85 -8.69
CA PHE A 26 -6.57 23.94 -8.09
C PHE A 26 -7.20 23.13 -6.97
N LEU A 27 -7.94 23.78 -6.07
CA LEU A 27 -8.63 23.11 -4.96
C LEU A 27 -9.69 22.11 -5.47
N GLU A 28 -10.42 22.45 -6.53
CA GLU A 28 -11.37 21.56 -7.19
C GLU A 28 -10.68 20.34 -7.81
N ALA A 29 -9.54 20.53 -8.48
CA ALA A 29 -8.77 19.44 -9.06
C ALA A 29 -8.20 18.50 -8.00
N LEU A 30 -7.75 19.05 -6.87
CA LEU A 30 -7.34 18.27 -5.70
C LEU A 30 -8.51 17.48 -5.11
N ALA A 31 -9.68 18.10 -4.95
CA ALA A 31 -10.87 17.46 -4.39
C ALA A 31 -11.41 16.30 -5.24
N GLN A 32 -11.13 16.30 -6.55
CA GLN A 32 -11.51 15.21 -7.47
C GLN A 32 -10.50 14.07 -7.51
N SER A 33 -9.32 14.23 -6.92
CA SER A 33 -8.27 13.21 -6.92
C SER A 33 -8.66 12.04 -6.02
N LYS A 34 -8.52 10.82 -6.55
CA LYS A 34 -8.93 9.56 -5.89
C LYS A 34 -7.77 8.73 -5.35
N SER A 35 -6.54 9.16 -5.62
CA SER A 35 -5.33 8.49 -5.15
C SER A 35 -4.23 9.51 -4.85
N LEU A 36 -3.24 9.11 -4.05
CA LEU A 36 -2.08 9.94 -3.77
C LEU A 36 -1.32 10.29 -5.05
N ASP A 37 -1.15 9.34 -5.98
CA ASP A 37 -0.51 9.61 -7.27
C ASP A 37 -1.21 10.74 -8.05
N GLN A 38 -2.55 10.77 -8.03
CA GLN A 38 -3.30 11.84 -8.67
C GLN A 38 -3.09 13.18 -7.97
N ILE A 39 -3.08 13.19 -6.62
CA ILE A 39 -2.81 14.39 -5.83
C ILE A 39 -1.42 14.96 -6.15
N LEU A 40 -0.38 14.12 -6.14
CA LEU A 40 1.00 14.56 -6.36
C LEU A 40 1.20 15.08 -7.80
N ASN A 41 0.67 14.37 -8.80
CA ASN A 41 0.74 14.80 -10.19
C ASN A 41 -0.08 16.05 -10.50
N CYS A 42 -1.26 16.18 -9.88
CA CYS A 42 -2.06 17.39 -9.96
C CYS A 42 -1.30 18.58 -9.37
N THR A 43 -0.72 18.38 -8.19
CA THR A 43 0.06 19.39 -7.48
C THR A 43 1.24 19.87 -8.31
N SER A 44 2.11 18.98 -8.80
CA SER A 44 3.31 19.38 -9.55
C SER A 44 2.94 20.19 -10.80
N LEU A 45 1.88 19.80 -11.51
CA LEU A 45 1.33 20.56 -12.64
C LEU A 45 0.86 21.96 -12.22
N TRP A 46 0.13 22.07 -11.12
CA TRP A 46 -0.37 23.35 -10.65
C TRP A 46 0.74 24.24 -10.11
N MET A 47 1.78 23.70 -9.47
CA MET A 47 2.89 24.52 -8.97
C MET A 47 3.58 25.28 -10.11
N CYS A 48 3.80 24.63 -11.26
CA CYS A 48 4.31 25.32 -12.45
C CYS A 48 3.41 26.48 -12.88
N LYS A 49 2.09 26.32 -12.82
CA LYS A 49 1.13 27.38 -13.21
C LYS A 49 1.05 28.52 -12.19
N LEU A 50 0.97 28.18 -10.91
CA LEU A 50 0.79 29.14 -9.81
C LEU A 50 2.00 30.05 -9.65
N PHE A 51 3.18 29.45 -9.69
CA PHE A 51 4.43 30.16 -9.45
C PHE A 51 5.14 30.57 -10.75
N GLN A 52 4.52 30.30 -11.91
CA GLN A 52 5.16 30.40 -13.22
C GLN A 52 6.52 29.67 -13.25
N ALA A 53 6.62 28.57 -12.50
CA ALA A 53 7.84 27.81 -12.39
C ALA A 53 8.08 27.02 -13.68
N HIS A 54 9.33 26.97 -14.11
CA HIS A 54 9.76 26.18 -15.26
C HIS A 54 9.93 24.71 -14.91
N ARG A 55 9.99 24.41 -13.60
CA ARG A 55 10.09 23.07 -13.05
C ARG A 55 9.34 22.98 -11.73
N CYS A 56 8.65 21.87 -11.51
CA CYS A 56 8.25 21.42 -10.18
C CYS A 56 8.54 19.93 -10.04
N SER A 57 9.12 19.53 -8.90
CA SER A 57 9.17 18.12 -8.50
C SER A 57 8.67 17.92 -7.09
N ILE A 58 8.08 16.75 -6.86
CA ILE A 58 7.80 16.24 -5.53
C ILE A 58 8.64 14.99 -5.34
N ALA A 59 9.48 15.00 -4.31
CA ALA A 59 10.33 13.87 -3.96
C ALA A 59 9.92 13.30 -2.60
N LEU A 60 9.88 11.98 -2.46
CA LEU A 60 9.49 11.29 -1.23
C LEU A 60 10.63 10.44 -0.70
N VAL A 61 10.68 10.26 0.62
CA VAL A 61 11.65 9.38 1.27
C VAL A 61 11.17 7.92 1.23
N GLN A 62 12.06 7.01 0.86
CA GLN A 62 11.86 5.55 0.87
C GLN A 62 13.01 4.89 1.64
N GLN A 63 12.93 4.83 2.99
CA GLN A 63 13.85 4.12 3.92
C GLN A 63 15.39 4.30 3.76
N ASP A 64 15.86 5.10 2.81
CA ASP A 64 17.26 5.24 2.40
C ASP A 64 17.81 6.67 2.65
N GLU A 65 19.10 6.88 2.35
CA GLU A 65 19.77 8.20 2.38
C GLU A 65 19.40 9.12 1.19
N PHE A 66 18.37 8.77 0.43
CA PHE A 66 17.97 9.43 -0.81
C PHE A 66 16.48 9.80 -0.80
N LEU A 67 16.17 10.89 -1.52
CA LEU A 67 14.83 11.26 -1.92
C LEU A 67 14.60 10.84 -3.37
N HIS A 68 13.44 10.22 -3.62
CA HIS A 68 13.06 9.75 -4.95
C HIS A 68 11.98 10.66 -5.55
N ILE A 69 12.20 11.14 -6.77
CA ILE A 69 11.25 12.02 -7.45
C ILE A 69 10.05 11.20 -7.88
N TYR A 70 8.91 11.48 -7.26
CA TYR A 70 7.67 10.76 -7.49
C TYR A 70 6.78 11.46 -8.53
N SER A 71 6.90 12.78 -8.63
CA SER A 71 6.23 13.57 -9.66
C SER A 71 7.15 14.68 -10.16
N LEU A 72 7.18 14.88 -11.46
CA LEU A 72 7.98 15.90 -12.13
C LEU A 72 7.14 16.59 -13.22
N LYS A 73 7.24 17.92 -13.29
CA LYS A 73 6.65 18.71 -14.37
C LYS A 73 7.57 19.83 -14.81
N GLY A 74 7.66 20.05 -16.13
CA GLY A 74 8.53 21.06 -16.73
C GLY A 74 9.90 20.49 -17.07
N ASN A 75 10.94 21.31 -16.85
CA ASN A 75 12.34 20.98 -17.13
C ASN A 75 12.83 19.72 -16.37
N ASP A 76 13.70 18.93 -17.01
CA ASP A 76 14.17 17.61 -16.55
C ASP A 76 15.63 17.59 -16.07
N ALA A 77 16.21 18.75 -15.69
CA ALA A 77 17.58 18.88 -15.21
C ALA A 77 17.96 17.88 -14.09
N ILE A 78 16.97 17.49 -13.30
CA ILE A 78 17.03 16.30 -12.43
C ILE A 78 15.88 15.38 -12.88
N PRO A 79 16.19 14.31 -13.63
CA PRO A 79 15.20 13.35 -14.13
C PRO A 79 14.45 12.63 -13.02
N ALA A 80 13.25 12.12 -13.32
CA ALA A 80 12.39 11.48 -12.31
C ALA A 80 12.99 10.18 -11.72
N ASP A 81 13.81 9.47 -12.50
CA ASP A 81 14.51 8.25 -12.11
C ASP A 81 15.83 8.51 -11.37
N GLN A 82 16.28 9.77 -11.30
CA GLN A 82 17.50 10.15 -10.60
C GLN A 82 17.24 10.24 -9.09
N PRO A 83 17.84 9.35 -8.26
CA PRO A 83 17.78 9.52 -6.80
C PRO A 83 18.57 10.76 -6.40
N VAL A 84 18.01 11.54 -5.48
CA VAL A 84 18.62 12.78 -4.97
C VAL A 84 19.16 12.52 -3.56
N PRO A 85 20.48 12.63 -3.32
CA PRO A 85 21.04 12.43 -1.99
C PRO A 85 20.46 13.43 -0.98
N ILE A 86 20.22 12.99 0.25
CA ILE A 86 19.84 13.91 1.35
C ILE A 86 21.05 14.73 1.80
N GLN A 87 22.25 14.17 1.77
CA GLN A 87 23.46 14.90 2.13
C GLN A 87 23.90 15.81 0.98
N HIS A 88 24.46 16.98 1.32
CA HIS A 88 25.04 17.93 0.36
C HIS A 88 24.09 18.44 -0.74
N THR A 89 22.78 18.45 -0.47
CA THR A 89 21.75 19.01 -1.35
C THR A 89 20.89 20.04 -0.61
N LEU A 90 20.34 21.01 -1.34
CA LEU A 90 19.40 21.98 -0.78
C LEU A 90 18.08 21.31 -0.41
N VAL A 91 17.61 20.38 -1.25
CA VAL A 91 16.42 19.59 -0.98
C VAL A 91 16.58 18.75 0.29
N GLY A 92 17.77 18.20 0.51
CA GLY A 92 18.10 17.43 1.71
C GLY A 92 18.19 18.30 2.96
N GLN A 93 18.72 19.53 2.85
CA GLN A 93 18.67 20.49 3.95
C GLN A 93 17.23 20.85 4.33
N ALA A 94 16.36 21.13 3.35
CA ALA A 94 14.96 21.41 3.61
C ALA A 94 14.27 20.21 4.28
N PHE A 95 14.54 18.99 3.80
CA PHE A 95 14.04 17.73 4.36
C PHE A 95 14.50 17.50 5.79
N THR A 96 15.78 17.67 6.12
CA THR A 96 16.31 17.39 7.46
C THR A 96 15.98 18.49 8.47
N GLN A 97 15.94 19.75 8.03
CA GLN A 97 15.69 20.91 8.90
C GLN A 97 14.21 21.23 9.08
N HIS A 98 13.32 20.55 8.36
CA HIS A 98 11.87 20.82 8.35
C HIS A 98 11.55 22.31 8.08
N THR A 99 12.37 22.98 7.28
CA THR A 99 12.23 24.40 6.96
C THR A 99 12.24 24.62 5.46
N THR A 100 11.36 25.49 4.96
CA THR A 100 11.36 25.89 3.55
C THR A 100 12.58 26.76 3.24
N LEU A 101 13.35 26.37 2.24
CA LEU A 101 14.55 27.06 1.81
C LEU A 101 14.33 27.72 0.44
N LYS A 102 14.86 28.93 0.27
CA LYS A 102 14.83 29.66 -1.00
C LYS A 102 16.26 29.91 -1.47
N CYS A 103 16.56 29.52 -2.71
CA CYS A 103 17.80 29.86 -3.38
C CYS A 103 17.52 30.92 -4.46
N ASP A 104 18.03 32.12 -4.23
CA ASP A 104 17.85 33.24 -5.16
C ASP A 104 18.83 33.19 -6.35
N ASP A 105 20.01 32.61 -6.16
CA ASP A 105 21.03 32.44 -7.20
C ASP A 105 21.79 31.13 -6.99
N MET A 106 21.42 30.10 -7.74
CA MET A 106 22.06 28.77 -7.67
C MET A 106 23.53 28.77 -8.04
N SER A 107 23.99 29.73 -8.86
CA SER A 107 25.42 29.81 -9.23
C SER A 107 26.32 30.23 -8.06
N SER A 108 25.72 30.73 -6.98
CA SER A 108 26.44 31.13 -5.76
C SER A 108 26.44 30.06 -4.66
N VAL A 109 25.81 28.90 -4.91
CA VAL A 109 25.57 27.85 -3.91
C VAL A 109 26.26 26.55 -4.32
N ASP A 110 27.14 26.06 -3.46
CA ASP A 110 27.87 24.81 -3.66
C ASP A 110 27.08 23.61 -3.10
N LEU A 111 25.93 23.32 -3.72
CA LEU A 111 25.07 22.17 -3.42
C LEU A 111 24.77 21.40 -4.70
N LEU A 112 24.78 20.07 -4.62
CA LEU A 112 24.78 19.18 -5.77
C LEU A 112 23.54 19.36 -6.66
N ASP A 113 22.36 19.41 -6.05
CA ASP A 113 21.09 19.63 -6.75
C ASP A 113 20.97 21.05 -7.34
N CYS A 114 21.51 22.08 -6.67
CA CYS A 114 21.61 23.42 -7.26
C CYS A 114 22.51 23.44 -8.50
N GLN A 115 23.62 22.70 -8.51
CA GLN A 115 24.50 22.56 -9.68
C GLN A 115 23.79 21.84 -10.83
N TRP A 116 23.09 20.74 -10.54
CA TRP A 116 22.29 20.03 -11.53
C TRP A 116 21.23 20.94 -12.16
N LEU A 117 20.43 21.62 -11.34
CA LEU A 117 19.41 22.57 -11.82
C LEU A 117 20.04 23.70 -12.64
N SER A 118 21.16 24.27 -12.21
CA SER A 118 21.88 25.32 -12.94
C SER A 118 22.45 24.85 -14.27
N SER A 119 22.94 23.62 -14.35
CA SER A 119 23.43 23.04 -15.60
C SER A 119 22.29 22.84 -16.62
N GLY A 120 21.07 22.62 -16.14
CA GLY A 120 19.86 22.51 -16.96
C GLY A 120 19.12 23.84 -17.19
N GLY A 121 19.75 24.98 -16.90
CA GLY A 121 19.21 26.30 -17.21
C GLY A 121 18.26 26.91 -16.17
N LEU A 122 18.23 26.38 -14.95
CA LEU A 122 17.42 26.92 -13.84
C LEU A 122 18.33 27.65 -12.85
N HIS A 123 17.92 28.82 -12.36
CA HIS A 123 18.82 29.70 -11.60
C HIS A 123 18.29 30.12 -10.23
N SER A 124 17.03 29.87 -9.92
CA SER A 124 16.47 30.04 -8.57
C SER A 124 15.44 28.94 -8.24
N CYS A 125 15.26 28.63 -6.95
CA CYS A 125 14.26 27.66 -6.48
C CYS A 125 13.71 27.98 -5.09
N ILE A 126 12.61 27.30 -4.76
CA ILE A 126 12.14 27.11 -3.39
C ILE A 126 11.98 25.60 -3.16
N ASP A 127 12.51 25.12 -2.03
CA ASP A 127 12.38 23.75 -1.53
C ASP A 127 11.59 23.78 -0.24
N ALA A 128 10.35 23.27 -0.27
CA ALA A 128 9.49 23.19 0.91
C ALA A 128 9.36 21.72 1.37
N PRO A 129 9.58 21.42 2.66
CA PRO A 129 9.43 20.07 3.17
C PRO A 129 7.96 19.69 3.35
N LEU A 130 7.64 18.43 3.08
CA LEU A 130 6.32 17.85 3.25
C LEU A 130 6.18 17.33 4.69
N VAL A 131 5.97 18.25 5.64
CA VAL A 131 5.86 17.94 7.07
C VAL A 131 4.40 17.89 7.52
N SER A 132 4.00 16.80 8.19
CA SER A 132 2.76 16.73 8.96
C SER A 132 3.04 16.00 10.28
N ASP A 133 2.54 16.56 11.39
CA ASP A 133 2.68 16.03 12.74
C ASP A 133 4.13 15.67 13.12
N GLY A 134 5.07 16.54 12.75
CA GLY A 134 6.50 16.39 13.06
C GLY A 134 7.25 15.39 12.17
N THR A 135 6.56 14.66 11.29
CA THR A 135 7.16 13.73 10.33
C THR A 135 7.32 14.41 8.98
N CYS A 136 8.52 14.36 8.39
CA CYS A 136 8.75 14.79 7.00
C CYS A 136 8.66 13.60 6.05
N TYR A 137 7.77 13.69 5.07
CA TYR A 137 7.55 12.63 4.08
C TYR A 137 8.38 12.81 2.81
N GLY A 138 9.01 13.97 2.64
CA GLY A 138 9.71 14.36 1.43
C GLY A 138 9.72 15.87 1.23
N THR A 139 9.84 16.33 -0.01
CA THR A 139 9.89 17.76 -0.36
C THR A 139 9.12 18.06 -1.64
N VAL A 140 8.71 19.33 -1.78
CA VAL A 140 8.28 19.93 -3.04
C VAL A 140 9.26 21.01 -3.44
N ASN A 141 9.80 20.89 -4.64
CA ASN A 141 10.72 21.85 -5.26
C ASN A 141 9.98 22.57 -6.40
N ILE A 142 10.17 23.89 -6.49
CA ILE A 142 9.88 24.68 -7.69
C ILE A 142 11.12 25.44 -8.11
N ALA A 143 11.37 25.53 -9.42
CA ALA A 143 12.54 26.23 -9.95
C ALA A 143 12.22 27.04 -11.22
N HIS A 144 13.01 28.09 -11.43
CA HIS A 144 12.85 29.03 -12.55
C HIS A 144 14.19 29.36 -13.20
N GLU A 145 14.17 29.65 -14.51
CA GLU A 145 15.34 30.09 -15.29
C GLU A 145 15.92 31.44 -14.89
N ASN A 146 15.21 32.25 -14.08
CA ASN A 146 15.66 33.58 -13.70
C ASN A 146 16.13 33.56 -12.25
N LYS A 147 17.21 34.28 -11.96
CA LYS A 147 17.65 34.55 -10.58
C LYS A 147 16.64 35.45 -9.87
N HIS A 148 16.60 35.38 -8.54
CA HIS A 148 15.77 36.21 -7.66
C HIS A 148 14.27 36.19 -8.01
N ARG A 149 13.77 35.09 -8.59
CA ARG A 149 12.39 35.03 -9.08
C ARG A 149 11.36 35.06 -7.96
N TYR A 150 11.66 34.41 -6.84
CA TYR A 150 10.69 34.12 -5.79
C TYR A 150 10.78 35.09 -4.62
N ASN A 151 9.63 35.56 -4.15
CA ASN A 151 9.50 36.45 -3.01
C ASN A 151 9.00 35.71 -1.75
N GLN A 152 8.81 36.43 -0.65
CA GLN A 152 8.37 35.84 0.61
C GLN A 152 6.93 35.29 0.56
N SER A 153 6.05 35.91 -0.23
CA SER A 153 4.69 35.42 -0.45
C SER A 153 4.70 34.08 -1.20
N ASP A 154 5.62 33.90 -2.15
CA ASP A 154 5.81 32.62 -2.85
C ASP A 154 6.23 31.53 -1.87
N VAL A 155 7.21 31.82 -1.00
CA VAL A 155 7.68 30.90 0.06
C VAL A 155 6.53 30.50 0.99
N GLN A 156 5.74 31.47 1.45
CA GLN A 156 4.59 31.21 2.34
C GLN A 156 3.51 30.37 1.65
N THR A 157 3.21 30.68 0.39
CA THR A 157 2.20 29.96 -0.40
C THR A 157 2.63 28.52 -0.64
N LEU A 158 3.88 28.30 -1.08
CA LEU A 158 4.40 26.95 -1.31
C LEU A 158 4.46 26.15 0.00
N THR A 159 4.91 26.76 1.10
CA THR A 159 4.95 26.11 2.42
C THR A 159 3.56 25.67 2.88
N THR A 160 2.55 26.51 2.66
CA THR A 160 1.15 26.19 3.01
C THR A 160 0.64 24.99 2.20
N ILE A 161 0.93 24.98 0.91
CA ILE A 161 0.56 23.88 0.01
C ILE A 161 1.33 22.60 0.39
N ALA A 162 2.62 22.70 0.72
CA ALA A 162 3.47 21.60 1.17
C ALA A 162 2.92 20.94 2.44
N HIS A 163 2.52 21.71 3.45
CA HIS A 163 1.87 21.18 4.66
C HIS A 163 0.55 20.47 4.35
N TRP A 164 -0.27 21.03 3.44
CA TRP A 164 -1.52 20.39 3.05
C TRP A 164 -1.27 19.04 2.36
N ILE A 165 -0.33 18.97 1.41
CA ILE A 165 0.06 17.72 0.74
C ILE A 165 0.60 16.71 1.74
N ALA A 166 1.44 17.14 2.68
CA ALA A 166 1.99 16.29 3.72
C ALA A 166 0.88 15.64 4.57
N SER A 167 -0.16 16.41 4.90
CA SER A 167 -1.34 15.89 5.59
C SER A 167 -2.08 14.84 4.75
N GLN A 168 -2.20 15.03 3.44
CA GLN A 168 -2.78 14.02 2.55
C GLN A 168 -1.94 12.73 2.48
N ILE A 169 -0.60 12.86 2.40
CA ILE A 169 0.32 11.71 2.45
C ILE A 169 0.15 10.95 3.76
N ARG A 170 0.08 11.67 4.90
CA ARG A 170 -0.13 11.05 6.21
C ARG A 170 -1.44 10.28 6.27
N VAL A 171 -2.56 10.91 5.90
CA VAL A 171 -3.88 10.28 5.88
C VAL A 171 -3.88 9.05 4.97
N GLN A 172 -3.26 9.13 3.79
CA GLN A 172 -3.17 7.97 2.90
C GLN A 172 -2.36 6.83 3.53
N ARG A 173 -1.20 7.13 4.14
CA ARG A 173 -0.37 6.13 4.83
C ARG A 173 -1.11 5.49 6.01
N GLU A 174 -1.89 6.27 6.77
CA GLU A 174 -2.72 5.76 7.86
C GLU A 174 -3.84 4.86 7.33
N VAL A 175 -4.51 5.26 6.25
CA VAL A 175 -5.52 4.43 5.57
C VAL A 175 -4.91 3.13 5.07
N ASP A 176 -3.73 3.17 4.47
CA ASP A 176 -3.06 1.98 3.97
C ASP A 176 -2.58 1.08 5.12
N ALA A 177 -2.06 1.65 6.20
CA ALA A 177 -1.74 0.89 7.42
C ALA A 177 -2.99 0.24 8.05
N MET A 178 -4.12 0.97 8.10
CA MET A 178 -5.40 0.42 8.56
C MET A 178 -5.89 -0.70 7.63
N ARG A 179 -5.71 -0.57 6.31
CA ARG A 179 -6.02 -1.63 5.34
C ARG A 179 -5.16 -2.86 5.56
N THR A 180 -3.85 -2.70 5.77
CA THR A 180 -2.95 -3.82 6.07
C THR A 180 -3.36 -4.54 7.36
N LEU A 181 -3.77 -3.81 8.41
CA LEU A 181 -4.33 -4.44 9.62
C LEU A 181 -5.66 -5.15 9.33
N ALA A 182 -6.45 -4.64 8.39
CA ALA A 182 -7.69 -5.24 7.91
C ALA A 182 -7.49 -6.37 6.89
N ASP A 183 -6.24 -6.74 6.55
CA ASP A 183 -5.93 -7.82 5.60
C ASP A 183 -5.56 -9.13 6.30
N ILE A 184 -5.32 -9.08 7.60
CA ILE A 184 -4.94 -10.23 8.43
C ILE A 184 -6.15 -10.75 9.20
N ASP A 185 -6.27 -12.08 9.29
CA ASP A 185 -7.19 -12.75 10.21
C ASP A 185 -6.63 -12.60 11.64
N PRO A 186 -7.35 -11.96 12.56
CA PRO A 186 -6.81 -11.62 13.88
C PRO A 186 -6.52 -12.85 14.76
N LEU A 187 -7.15 -14.00 14.48
CA LEU A 187 -6.90 -15.22 15.22
C LEU A 187 -5.62 -15.90 14.73
N THR A 188 -5.54 -16.17 13.42
CA THR A 188 -4.49 -17.02 12.84
C THR A 188 -3.28 -16.26 12.31
N ALA A 189 -3.32 -14.93 12.28
CA ALA A 189 -2.27 -14.03 11.82
C ALA A 189 -1.81 -14.25 10.35
N ILE A 190 -2.67 -14.86 9.53
CA ILE A 190 -2.50 -15.02 8.08
C ILE A 190 -3.49 -14.14 7.33
N LEU A 191 -3.47 -14.12 6.00
CA LEU A 191 -4.41 -13.30 5.24
C LEU A 191 -5.87 -13.69 5.56
N ASN A 192 -6.77 -12.72 5.58
CA ASN A 192 -8.20 -12.99 5.63
C ASN A 192 -8.79 -13.16 4.22
N ARG A 193 -10.06 -13.55 4.18
CA ARG A 193 -10.81 -13.79 2.94
C ARG A 193 -10.79 -12.61 1.97
N ARG A 194 -10.89 -11.37 2.49
CA ARG A 194 -10.92 -10.15 1.67
C ARG A 194 -9.58 -9.96 0.98
N ALA A 195 -8.48 -9.97 1.75
CA ALA A 195 -7.13 -9.79 1.23
C ALA A 195 -6.74 -10.88 0.22
N PHE A 196 -7.10 -12.13 0.49
CA PHE A 196 -6.88 -13.22 -0.46
C PHE A 196 -7.62 -12.99 -1.78
N SER A 197 -8.87 -12.54 -1.71
CA SER A 197 -9.70 -12.27 -2.90
C SER A 197 -9.13 -11.11 -3.72
N GLU A 198 -8.66 -10.03 -3.07
CA GLU A 198 -8.03 -8.88 -3.73
C GLU A 198 -6.71 -9.27 -4.41
N ALA A 199 -5.84 -9.99 -3.70
CA ALA A 199 -4.55 -10.45 -4.22
C ALA A 199 -4.69 -11.43 -5.40
N THR A 200 -5.72 -12.28 -5.38
CA THR A 200 -5.98 -13.28 -6.44
C THR A 200 -6.72 -12.71 -7.65
N GLN A 201 -7.52 -11.64 -7.47
CA GLN A 201 -8.14 -10.92 -8.58
C GLN A 201 -7.08 -10.25 -9.47
N GLN A 202 -6.05 -9.65 -8.88
CA GLN A 202 -4.91 -9.12 -9.63
C GLN A 202 -4.16 -10.24 -10.34
N PHE A 203 -3.98 -11.38 -9.68
CA PHE A 203 -3.27 -12.53 -10.22
C PHE A 203 -3.93 -13.11 -11.49
N GLY A 204 -5.25 -13.28 -11.50
CA GLY A 204 -5.99 -13.79 -12.66
C GLY A 204 -6.03 -12.86 -13.89
N GLN A 205 -5.62 -11.60 -13.75
CA GLN A 205 -5.54 -10.64 -14.86
C GLN A 205 -4.18 -10.64 -15.59
N HIS A 206 -3.18 -11.34 -15.06
CA HIS A 206 -1.83 -11.36 -15.65
C HIS A 206 -1.72 -12.45 -16.73
N SER A 207 -1.09 -12.11 -17.86
CA SER A 207 -0.90 -13.03 -19.00
C SER A 207 -0.13 -14.32 -18.64
N ARG A 208 0.69 -14.28 -17.59
CA ARG A 208 1.46 -15.43 -17.09
C ARG A 208 0.66 -16.40 -16.20
N TYR A 209 -0.59 -16.07 -15.87
CA TYR A 209 -1.47 -16.93 -15.08
C TYR A 209 -1.62 -18.34 -15.69
N HIS A 210 -1.58 -18.43 -17.03
CA HIS A 210 -1.70 -19.67 -17.78
C HIS A 210 -0.36 -20.31 -18.19
N ASP A 211 0.78 -19.78 -17.74
CA ASP A 211 2.11 -20.34 -18.06
C ASP A 211 2.36 -21.71 -17.37
N GLY A 212 1.39 -22.20 -16.58
CA GLY A 212 1.31 -23.62 -16.20
C GLY A 212 1.98 -24.01 -14.89
N GLU A 213 2.42 -23.03 -14.09
CA GLU A 213 3.15 -23.29 -12.84
C GLU A 213 2.44 -22.65 -11.64
N HIS A 214 1.14 -22.83 -11.46
CA HIS A 214 0.45 -22.36 -10.27
C HIS A 214 -0.54 -23.40 -9.78
N ALA A 215 -0.79 -23.44 -8.47
CA ALA A 215 -1.78 -24.35 -7.91
C ALA A 215 -2.56 -23.65 -6.79
N LEU A 216 -3.87 -23.84 -6.80
CA LEU A 216 -4.74 -23.45 -5.70
C LEU A 216 -5.06 -24.68 -4.86
N LEU A 217 -4.76 -24.60 -3.57
CA LEU A 217 -5.16 -25.58 -2.57
C LEU A 217 -6.26 -24.95 -1.72
N MET A 218 -7.38 -25.64 -1.58
CA MET A 218 -8.39 -25.37 -0.57
C MET A 218 -8.34 -26.48 0.47
N LEU A 219 -8.36 -26.12 1.75
CA LEU A 219 -8.39 -27.09 2.84
C LEU A 219 -9.45 -26.74 3.87
N ASP A 220 -9.92 -27.78 4.55
CA ASP A 220 -10.89 -27.66 5.63
C ASP A 220 -10.61 -28.70 6.72
N LEU A 221 -10.75 -28.27 7.97
CA LEU A 221 -10.51 -29.10 9.14
C LEU A 221 -11.64 -30.11 9.35
N ASP A 222 -11.27 -31.39 9.34
CA ASP A 222 -12.23 -32.47 9.43
C ASP A 222 -12.89 -32.52 10.81
N ARG A 223 -14.23 -32.42 10.81
CA ARG A 223 -15.05 -32.52 12.02
C ARG A 223 -14.69 -31.47 13.07
N PHE A 224 -14.24 -30.28 12.66
CA PHE A 224 -13.86 -29.21 13.58
C PHE A 224 -15.00 -28.78 14.51
N LYS A 225 -16.25 -28.79 14.04
CA LYS A 225 -17.42 -28.63 14.92
C LYS A 225 -17.42 -29.59 16.11
N SER A 226 -17.05 -30.86 15.92
CA SER A 226 -16.97 -31.82 17.03
C SER A 226 -15.88 -31.48 18.04
N ILE A 227 -14.78 -30.86 17.59
CA ILE A 227 -13.73 -30.34 18.49
C ILE A 227 -14.32 -29.20 19.33
N ASN A 228 -15.01 -28.23 18.70
CA ASN A 228 -15.67 -27.14 19.41
C ASN A 228 -16.73 -27.64 20.40
N ASP A 229 -17.57 -28.60 19.99
CA ASP A 229 -18.63 -29.16 20.83
C ASP A 229 -18.06 -29.93 22.04
N GLN A 230 -16.90 -30.58 21.88
CA GLN A 230 -16.27 -31.38 22.94
C GLN A 230 -15.39 -30.56 23.89
N TYR A 231 -14.63 -29.59 23.37
CA TYR A 231 -13.59 -28.89 24.12
C TYR A 231 -13.86 -27.38 24.28
N GLY A 232 -14.89 -26.85 23.63
CA GLY A 232 -15.23 -25.43 23.62
C GLY A 232 -14.49 -24.63 22.54
N HIS A 233 -15.03 -23.45 22.23
CA HIS A 233 -14.53 -22.59 21.16
C HIS A 233 -13.10 -22.10 21.36
N LEU A 234 -12.68 -21.83 22.60
CA LEU A 234 -11.30 -21.40 22.90
C LEU A 234 -10.29 -22.46 22.48
N VAL A 235 -10.61 -23.75 22.68
CA VAL A 235 -9.76 -24.86 22.24
C VAL A 235 -9.77 -24.99 20.72
N GLY A 236 -10.91 -24.79 20.07
CA GLY A 236 -10.99 -24.72 18.62
C GLY A 236 -10.12 -23.60 18.03
N ASP A 237 -10.12 -22.43 18.66
CA ASP A 237 -9.31 -21.29 18.26
C ASP A 237 -7.80 -21.60 18.31
N GLU A 238 -7.33 -22.23 19.39
CA GLU A 238 -5.94 -22.71 19.51
C GLU A 238 -5.59 -23.75 18.44
N VAL A 239 -6.53 -24.65 18.10
CA VAL A 239 -6.34 -25.61 17.00
C VAL A 239 -6.17 -24.87 15.67
N LEU A 240 -6.99 -23.84 15.38
CA LEU A 240 -6.86 -23.05 14.15
C LEU A 240 -5.51 -22.34 14.06
N VAL A 241 -5.03 -21.76 15.17
CA VAL A 241 -3.71 -21.13 15.26
C VAL A 241 -2.60 -22.14 14.99
N SER A 242 -2.66 -23.30 15.64
CA SER A 242 -1.69 -24.39 15.48
C SER A 242 -1.60 -24.86 14.02
N ILE A 243 -2.75 -25.07 13.36
CA ILE A 243 -2.78 -25.46 11.95
C ILE A 243 -2.18 -24.37 11.05
N ALA A 244 -2.53 -23.11 11.28
CA ALA A 244 -1.96 -22.01 10.51
C ALA A 244 -0.43 -21.96 10.63
N GLN A 245 0.12 -22.19 11.83
CA GLN A 245 1.57 -22.27 12.05
C GLN A 245 2.22 -23.46 11.34
N ILE A 246 1.60 -24.66 11.41
CA ILE A 246 2.08 -25.87 10.72
C ILE A 246 2.17 -25.63 9.22
N ILE A 247 1.17 -24.97 8.64
CA ILE A 247 1.15 -24.65 7.21
C ILE A 247 2.19 -23.59 6.89
N ARG A 248 2.23 -22.49 7.65
CA ARG A 248 3.15 -21.36 7.39
C ARG A 248 4.62 -21.79 7.43
N ALA A 249 4.98 -22.74 8.29
CA ALA A 249 6.34 -23.28 8.38
C ALA A 249 6.79 -24.10 7.15
N GLN A 250 5.87 -24.48 6.27
CA GLN A 250 6.15 -25.40 5.16
C GLN A 250 5.99 -24.76 3.77
N ILE A 251 5.46 -23.55 3.70
CA ILE A 251 5.21 -22.81 2.45
C ILE A 251 6.27 -21.72 2.26
N ARG A 252 6.40 -21.22 1.02
CA ARG A 252 7.32 -20.12 0.71
C ARG A 252 6.71 -18.79 1.15
N HIS A 253 7.57 -17.78 1.33
CA HIS A 253 7.12 -16.43 1.67
C HIS A 253 6.17 -15.84 0.61
N ASP A 254 6.43 -16.14 -0.67
CA ASP A 254 5.68 -15.61 -1.82
C ASP A 254 4.35 -16.34 -2.09
N ASP A 255 4.11 -17.47 -1.41
CA ASP A 255 2.82 -18.16 -1.49
C ASP A 255 1.76 -17.37 -0.71
N LEU A 256 0.57 -17.20 -1.30
CA LEU A 256 -0.54 -16.58 -0.58
C LEU A 256 -1.21 -17.62 0.30
N PHE A 257 -1.37 -17.33 1.59
CA PHE A 257 -2.03 -18.22 2.53
C PHE A 257 -3.06 -17.44 3.36
N ALA A 258 -4.30 -17.92 3.34
CA ALA A 258 -5.41 -17.22 3.95
C ALA A 258 -6.40 -18.13 4.66
N ARG A 259 -7.06 -17.58 5.69
CA ARG A 259 -8.29 -18.13 6.26
C ARG A 259 -9.50 -17.55 5.53
N ILE A 260 -10.24 -18.40 4.83
CA ILE A 260 -11.35 -17.98 3.95
C ILE A 260 -12.74 -18.24 4.56
N GLY A 261 -12.81 -19.06 5.60
CA GLY A 261 -14.02 -19.40 6.34
C GLY A 261 -13.73 -19.68 7.82
N GLY A 262 -14.70 -20.28 8.53
CA GLY A 262 -14.54 -20.62 9.95
C GLY A 262 -13.40 -21.61 10.19
N GLU A 263 -13.39 -22.70 9.44
CA GLU A 263 -12.41 -23.80 9.51
C GLU A 263 -11.74 -24.09 8.16
N GLU A 264 -11.88 -23.14 7.23
CA GLU A 264 -11.47 -23.25 5.83
C GLU A 264 -10.29 -22.32 5.54
N PHE A 265 -9.27 -22.86 4.86
CA PHE A 265 -8.10 -22.11 4.43
C PHE A 265 -7.84 -22.29 2.93
N ALA A 266 -7.17 -21.32 2.33
CA ALA A 266 -6.75 -21.35 0.94
C ALA A 266 -5.26 -21.00 0.79
N LEU A 267 -4.58 -21.71 -0.12
CA LEU A 267 -3.21 -21.43 -0.50
C LEU A 267 -3.12 -21.27 -2.02
N LEU A 268 -2.56 -20.16 -2.48
CA LEU A 268 -2.13 -20.01 -3.86
C LEU A 268 -0.62 -20.19 -3.94
N LEU A 269 -0.19 -21.32 -4.50
CA LEU A 269 1.21 -21.66 -4.72
C LEU A 269 1.69 -21.05 -6.03
N ARG A 270 2.73 -20.21 -5.95
CA ARG A 270 3.31 -19.57 -7.13
C ARG A 270 4.43 -20.44 -7.71
N ASN A 271 4.60 -20.44 -9.03
CA ASN A 271 5.64 -21.18 -9.75
C ASN A 271 5.81 -22.63 -9.23
N THR A 272 4.71 -23.36 -9.18
CA THR A 272 4.58 -24.71 -8.63
C THR A 272 3.81 -25.60 -9.59
N SER A 273 4.41 -26.71 -10.01
CA SER A 273 3.77 -27.71 -10.87
C SER A 273 2.67 -28.47 -10.14
N GLU A 274 1.83 -29.17 -10.90
CA GLU A 274 0.79 -30.06 -10.36
C GLU A 274 1.37 -31.10 -9.39
N GLU A 275 2.46 -31.77 -9.77
CA GLU A 275 3.09 -32.80 -8.94
C GLU A 275 3.65 -32.21 -7.65
N ALA A 276 4.31 -31.03 -7.74
CA ALA A 276 4.86 -30.35 -6.58
C ALA A 276 3.74 -29.88 -5.63
N ALA A 277 2.61 -29.43 -6.16
CA ALA A 277 1.44 -29.03 -5.38
C ALA A 277 0.82 -30.22 -4.64
N VAL A 278 0.68 -31.37 -5.30
CA VAL A 278 0.19 -32.61 -4.68
C VAL A 278 1.14 -33.08 -3.56
N VAL A 279 2.45 -33.08 -3.81
CA VAL A 279 3.46 -33.45 -2.81
C VAL A 279 3.39 -32.52 -1.59
N LEU A 280 3.27 -31.21 -1.81
CA LEU A 280 3.15 -30.26 -0.70
C LEU A 280 1.83 -30.47 0.06
N ALA A 281 0.71 -30.65 -0.61
CA ALA A 281 -0.58 -30.91 0.04
C ALA A 281 -0.55 -32.18 0.91
N GLU A 282 0.05 -33.27 0.42
CA GLU A 282 0.19 -34.50 1.21
C GLU A 282 1.12 -34.30 2.41
N LYS A 283 2.20 -33.53 2.24
CA LYS A 283 3.09 -33.15 3.34
C LYS A 283 2.36 -32.35 4.41
N LEU A 284 1.57 -31.35 4.01
CA LEU A 284 0.74 -30.55 4.92
C LEU A 284 -0.30 -31.41 5.64
N ARG A 285 -1.00 -32.27 4.91
CA ARG A 285 -1.99 -33.20 5.47
C ARG A 285 -1.37 -34.11 6.54
N ALA A 286 -0.24 -34.74 6.23
CA ALA A 286 0.48 -35.60 7.17
C ALA A 286 1.00 -34.81 8.38
N ALA A 287 1.52 -33.60 8.19
CA ALA A 287 1.98 -32.76 9.28
C ALA A 287 0.86 -32.37 10.25
N ILE A 288 -0.33 -32.04 9.73
CA ILE A 288 -1.53 -31.76 10.52
C ILE A 288 -1.94 -33.01 11.31
N GLU A 289 -2.02 -34.16 10.66
CA GLU A 289 -2.41 -35.43 11.30
C GLU A 289 -1.44 -35.85 12.42
N CYS A 290 -0.14 -35.68 12.21
CA CYS A 290 0.90 -36.12 13.15
C CYS A 290 1.20 -35.12 14.27
N THR A 291 0.70 -33.88 14.19
CA THR A 291 1.02 -32.82 15.16
C THR A 291 -0.23 -32.46 15.98
N PRO A 292 -0.46 -33.11 17.13
CA PRO A 292 -1.56 -32.73 17.99
C PRO A 292 -1.35 -31.32 18.57
N THR A 293 -2.44 -30.59 18.71
CA THR A 293 -2.42 -29.30 19.43
C THR A 293 -2.45 -29.59 20.92
N HIS A 294 -1.43 -29.12 21.63
CA HIS A 294 -1.28 -29.32 23.08
C HIS A 294 -1.94 -28.16 23.80
N ILE A 295 -2.98 -28.43 24.59
CA ILE A 295 -3.72 -27.42 25.34
C ILE A 295 -3.88 -27.93 26.77
N ASP A 296 -3.28 -27.20 27.71
CA ASP A 296 -3.11 -27.62 29.11
C ASP A 296 -2.52 -29.05 29.21
N ASN A 297 -3.29 -30.01 29.71
CA ASN A 297 -2.91 -31.43 29.83
C ASN A 297 -3.54 -32.32 28.74
N HIS A 298 -4.14 -31.74 27.69
CA HIS A 298 -4.82 -32.47 26.63
C HIS A 298 -4.08 -32.38 25.29
N GLN A 299 -4.14 -33.47 24.53
CA GLN A 299 -3.73 -33.52 23.13
C GLN A 299 -4.98 -33.59 22.25
N VAL A 300 -5.18 -32.55 21.45
CA VAL A 300 -6.30 -32.48 20.51
C VAL A 300 -5.78 -32.85 19.12
N HIS A 301 -6.24 -33.98 18.61
CA HIS A 301 -5.94 -34.43 17.26
C HIS A 301 -6.95 -33.87 16.27
N CYS A 302 -6.46 -33.34 15.16
CA CYS A 302 -7.25 -32.84 14.04
C CYS A 302 -6.67 -33.40 12.74
N THR A 303 -7.52 -33.62 11.74
CA THR A 303 -7.10 -33.93 10.37
C THR A 303 -7.68 -32.89 9.44
N ALA A 304 -7.14 -32.78 8.24
CA ALA A 304 -7.67 -31.87 7.22
C ALA A 304 -7.83 -32.58 5.89
N SER A 305 -8.87 -32.19 5.16
CA SER A 305 -9.09 -32.59 3.77
C SER A 305 -8.61 -31.47 2.84
N PHE A 306 -8.06 -31.83 1.68
CA PHE A 306 -7.50 -30.88 0.72
C PHE A 306 -8.10 -31.11 -0.67
N GLY A 307 -8.48 -30.03 -1.33
CA GLY A 307 -8.80 -29.96 -2.75
C GLY A 307 -7.75 -29.15 -3.49
N ILE A 308 -7.28 -29.67 -4.63
CA ILE A 308 -6.29 -29.01 -5.48
C ILE A 308 -6.91 -28.71 -6.83
N ALA A 309 -6.67 -27.52 -7.35
CA ALA A 309 -6.94 -27.17 -8.74
C ALA A 309 -5.74 -26.43 -9.35
N ILE A 310 -5.48 -26.72 -10.62
CA ILE A 310 -4.46 -26.06 -11.44
C ILE A 310 -5.15 -25.10 -12.40
N PRO A 311 -4.64 -23.87 -12.65
CA PRO A 311 -5.19 -22.97 -13.65
C PRO A 311 -5.32 -23.66 -15.01
N HIS A 312 -6.46 -23.44 -15.65
CA HIS A 312 -6.78 -24.01 -16.94
C HIS A 312 -7.13 -22.89 -17.93
N PRO A 313 -6.82 -23.03 -19.23
CA PRO A 313 -7.20 -22.04 -20.25
C PRO A 313 -8.71 -21.77 -20.35
N SER A 314 -9.56 -22.64 -19.80
CA SER A 314 -11.01 -22.44 -19.72
C SER A 314 -11.45 -21.60 -18.52
N ASP A 315 -10.56 -21.30 -17.57
CA ASP A 315 -10.89 -20.43 -16.45
C ASP A 315 -11.02 -18.99 -16.99
N VAL A 316 -12.20 -18.40 -16.89
CA VAL A 316 -12.45 -17.00 -17.29
C VAL A 316 -11.97 -16.06 -16.20
N CYS A 317 -11.99 -16.52 -14.95
CA CYS A 317 -11.49 -15.77 -13.80
C CYS A 317 -11.02 -16.70 -12.67
N PHE A 318 -10.36 -16.13 -11.66
CA PHE A 318 -9.89 -16.87 -10.48
C PHE A 318 -11.01 -17.62 -9.75
N ARG A 319 -12.27 -17.15 -9.84
CA ARG A 319 -13.42 -17.82 -9.22
C ARG A 319 -13.65 -19.22 -9.80
N ASP A 320 -13.35 -19.44 -11.08
CA ASP A 320 -13.53 -20.74 -11.72
C ASP A 320 -12.52 -21.75 -11.16
N LEU A 321 -11.26 -21.33 -10.99
CA LEU A 321 -10.23 -22.11 -10.31
C LEU A 321 -10.62 -22.46 -8.87
N MET A 322 -11.12 -21.47 -8.13
CA MET A 322 -11.59 -21.67 -6.74
C MET A 322 -12.77 -22.64 -6.65
N SER A 323 -13.71 -22.57 -7.59
CA SER A 323 -14.83 -23.51 -7.69
C SER A 323 -14.35 -24.95 -7.91
N ARG A 324 -13.34 -25.15 -8.77
CA ARG A 324 -12.75 -26.49 -9.01
C ARG A 324 -12.00 -27.03 -7.79
N ALA A 325 -11.23 -26.18 -7.10
CA ALA A 325 -10.54 -26.56 -5.86
C ALA A 325 -11.55 -26.95 -4.76
N ASP A 326 -12.64 -26.21 -4.63
CA ASP A 326 -13.73 -26.51 -3.68
C ASP A 326 -14.42 -27.83 -4.01
N HIS A 327 -14.70 -28.10 -5.28
CA HIS A 327 -15.26 -29.39 -5.72
C HIS A 327 -14.32 -30.57 -5.41
N ALA A 328 -13.02 -30.39 -5.59
CA ALA A 328 -12.02 -31.38 -5.20
C ALA A 328 -12.01 -31.61 -3.68
N LEU A 329 -12.06 -30.53 -2.88
CA LEU A 329 -12.12 -30.59 -1.42
C LEU A 329 -13.37 -31.32 -0.94
N TYR A 330 -14.52 -31.02 -1.55
CA TYR A 330 -15.77 -31.73 -1.30
C TYR A 330 -15.64 -33.23 -1.59
N THR A 331 -14.97 -33.58 -2.68
CA THR A 331 -14.69 -34.98 -3.04
C THR A 331 -13.77 -35.66 -2.03
N ALA A 332 -12.74 -34.98 -1.53
CA ALA A 332 -11.86 -35.46 -0.47
C ALA A 332 -12.68 -35.80 0.80
N LYS A 333 -13.55 -34.87 1.24
CA LYS A 333 -14.43 -35.08 2.39
C LYS A 333 -15.36 -36.27 2.21
N ARG A 334 -15.98 -36.41 1.04
CA ARG A 334 -16.91 -37.52 0.73
C ARG A 334 -16.23 -38.88 0.65
N ARG A 335 -15.00 -38.95 0.17
CA ARG A 335 -14.26 -40.22 0.03
C ARG A 335 -13.70 -40.73 1.35
N GLY A 336 -13.88 -40.01 2.45
CA GLY A 336 -13.52 -40.46 3.79
C GLY A 336 -12.57 -39.53 4.54
N ARG A 337 -12.46 -38.26 4.12
CA ARG A 337 -11.68 -37.21 4.81
C ARG A 337 -10.18 -37.53 4.90
N ASN A 338 -9.41 -36.66 5.56
CA ASN A 338 -7.97 -36.79 5.77
C ASN A 338 -7.23 -37.25 4.51
N ARG A 339 -7.43 -36.52 3.41
CA ARG A 339 -6.85 -36.86 2.10
C ARG A 339 -6.76 -35.65 1.21
N VAL A 340 -5.89 -35.77 0.21
CA VAL A 340 -5.79 -34.84 -0.90
C VAL A 340 -6.62 -35.36 -2.08
N PHE A 341 -7.34 -34.47 -2.74
CA PHE A 341 -7.97 -34.75 -4.03
C PHE A 341 -7.55 -33.66 -5.01
N LEU A 342 -7.05 -34.09 -6.17
CA LEU A 342 -6.81 -33.22 -7.30
C LEU A 342 -8.04 -33.24 -8.20
N GLU A 343 -8.51 -32.07 -8.63
CA GLU A 343 -9.54 -31.99 -9.65
C GLU A 343 -9.02 -32.61 -10.96
N LEU A 344 -9.68 -33.68 -11.41
CA LEU A 344 -9.34 -34.37 -12.65
C LEU A 344 -10.07 -33.68 -13.80
N LYS A 345 -9.29 -33.21 -14.78
CA LYS A 345 -9.77 -32.56 -16.01
C LYS A 345 -10.91 -33.38 -16.64
N ALA A 346 -12.04 -32.75 -16.90
CA ALA A 346 -13.10 -33.29 -17.76
C ALA A 346 -12.81 -32.98 -19.23
#